data_AF-A0A520ECF0-F1
#
_entry.id   AF-A0A520ECF0-F1
#
_cell.length_a   1.000
_cell.length_b   1.000
_cell.length_c   1.000
_cell.angle_alpha   90.00
_cell.angle_beta   90.00
_cell.angle_gamma   90.00
#
_symmetry.space_group_name_H-M   'P 1'
#
loop_
_entity.id
_entity.type
_entity.pdbx_description
1 polymer ?
#
loop_
_entity_poly.entity_id
_entity_poly.type
_entity_poly.pdbx_seq_one_letter_code
_entity_poly.pdbx_strand_id
1 'polypeptide(L)'
;MYDTLVSRLFKNRLHLSPEVEVCFASRGKADRSKALRHALEKARVRFENQWQRGVPAAIHARESTPARDAALQAADYFLWAIQRHYERSESRFVELIWPKVGVVHAIDETAQAAYGKYYTKKKPLAF
;
A
#
# COMPACT_ATOMS: atom_id res chain seq x y z
N MET A 1 6.81 -9.17 -7.76
CA MET A 1 6.86 -8.53 -6.42
C MET A 1 5.71 -7.53 -6.22
N TYR A 2 5.54 -6.52 -7.09
CA TYR A 2 4.48 -5.50 -6.96
C TYR A 2 3.06 -6.06 -6.88
N ASP A 3 2.69 -7.01 -7.74
CA ASP A 3 1.34 -7.61 -7.75
C ASP A 3 0.96 -8.23 -6.40
N THR A 4 1.94 -8.84 -5.72
CA THR A 4 1.76 -9.44 -4.40
C THR A 4 1.54 -8.35 -3.34
N LEU A 5 2.26 -7.23 -3.41
CA LEU A 5 2.10 -6.11 -2.49
C LEU A 5 0.74 -5.43 -2.67
N VAL A 6 0.32 -5.19 -3.91
CA VAL A 6 -1.02 -4.64 -4.24
C VAL A 6 -2.10 -5.58 -3.70
N SER A 7 -1.97 -6.89 -3.97
CA SER A 7 -2.94 -7.88 -3.47
C SER A 7 -3.04 -7.91 -1.95
N ARG A 8 -1.92 -7.69 -1.24
CA ARG A 8 -1.90 -7.62 0.23
C ARG A 8 -2.49 -6.31 0.75
N LEU A 9 -2.13 -5.18 0.13
CA LEU A 9 -2.59 -3.85 0.53
C LEU A 9 -4.11 -3.73 0.46
N PHE A 10 -4.71 -4.27 -0.61
CA PHE A 10 -6.16 -4.22 -0.83
C PHE A 10 -6.93 -5.44 -0.30
N LYS A 11 -6.24 -6.37 0.39
CA LYS A 11 -6.89 -7.54 1.00
C LYS A 11 -8.01 -7.07 1.94
N ASN A 12 -9.22 -7.58 1.71
CA ASN A 12 -10.42 -7.25 2.48
C ASN A 12 -10.76 -5.74 2.50
N ARG A 13 -10.39 -4.97 1.47
CA ARG A 13 -10.71 -3.52 1.40
C ARG A 13 -11.62 -3.14 0.23
N LEU A 14 -11.62 -3.91 -0.85
CA LEU A 14 -12.32 -3.56 -2.09
C LEU A 14 -13.85 -3.58 -1.98
N HIS A 15 -14.41 -4.24 -0.96
CA HIS A 15 -15.87 -4.31 -0.74
C HIS A 15 -16.41 -3.16 0.12
N LEU A 16 -15.55 -2.29 0.63
CA LEU A 16 -15.93 -1.22 1.57
C LEU A 16 -16.62 -0.04 0.88
N SER A 17 -16.54 0.05 -0.45
CA SER A 17 -17.11 1.12 -1.26
C SER A 17 -17.71 0.53 -2.54
N PRO A 18 -18.83 1.06 -3.06
CA PRO A 18 -19.38 0.65 -4.36
C PRO A 18 -18.45 1.00 -5.53
N GLU A 19 -17.54 1.95 -5.35
CA GLU A 19 -16.54 2.33 -6.35
C GLU A 19 -15.17 2.48 -5.68
N VAL A 20 -14.15 1.92 -6.34
CA VAL A 20 -12.76 1.96 -5.88
C VAL A 20 -11.88 2.47 -7.02
N GLU A 21 -11.40 3.70 -6.88
CA GLU A 21 -10.41 4.28 -7.77
C GLU A 21 -9.03 4.20 -7.12
N VAL A 22 -8.08 3.54 -7.81
CA VAL A 22 -6.70 3.41 -7.36
C VAL A 22 -5.78 4.15 -8.32
N CYS A 23 -5.09 5.16 -7.80
CA CYS A 23 -4.04 5.87 -8.52
C CYS A 23 -2.67 5.28 -8.18
N PHE A 24 -1.93 4.86 -9.21
CA PHE A 24 -0.57 4.37 -9.10
C PHE A 24 0.42 5.40 -9.64
N ALA A 25 1.56 5.56 -8.97
CA ALA A 25 2.66 6.37 -9.50
C ALA A 25 3.30 5.66 -10.70
N SER A 26 3.45 6.38 -11.82
CA SER A 26 4.14 5.85 -12.99
C SER A 26 5.63 5.65 -12.71
N ARG A 27 6.19 4.53 -13.16
CA ARG A 27 7.63 4.21 -13.06
C ARG A 27 8.17 3.85 -14.43
N GLY A 28 8.87 4.81 -15.06
CA GLY A 28 9.47 4.63 -16.38
C GLY A 28 8.46 4.77 -17.52
N LYS A 29 8.81 4.21 -18.70
CA LYS A 29 8.04 4.39 -19.95
C LYS A 29 7.03 3.27 -20.25
N ALA A 30 7.00 2.21 -19.45
CA ALA A 30 6.14 1.06 -19.73
C ALA A 30 4.78 1.22 -19.04
N ASP A 31 3.69 1.15 -19.81
CA ASP A 31 2.32 1.11 -19.30
C ASP A 31 2.10 -0.17 -18.49
N ARG A 32 1.90 -0.04 -17.18
CA ARG A 32 1.66 -1.16 -16.26
C ARG A 32 0.20 -1.22 -15.80
N SER A 33 -0.66 -0.36 -16.33
CA SER A 33 -2.08 -0.25 -15.96
C SER A 33 -2.78 -1.60 -16.02
N LYS A 34 -2.49 -2.42 -17.05
CA LYS A 34 -3.07 -3.76 -17.20
C LYS A 34 -2.65 -4.73 -16.08
N ALA A 35 -1.37 -4.73 -15.72
CA ALA A 35 -0.84 -5.61 -14.67
C ALA A 35 -1.39 -5.22 -13.28
N LEU A 36 -1.47 -3.91 -13.01
CA LEU A 36 -2.01 -3.38 -11.76
C LEU A 36 -3.51 -3.68 -11.63
N ARG A 37 -4.28 -3.50 -12.70
CA ARG A 37 -5.69 -3.88 -12.74
C ARG A 37 -5.86 -5.38 -12.48
N HIS A 38 -5.04 -6.22 -13.11
CA HIS A 38 -5.07 -7.66 -12.87
C HIS A 38 -4.73 -8.05 -11.41
N ALA A 39 -3.84 -7.31 -10.74
CA ALA A 39 -3.54 -7.52 -9.32
C ALA A 39 -4.73 -7.16 -8.40
N LEU A 40 -5.46 -6.09 -8.71
CA LEU A 40 -6.68 -5.72 -7.98
C LEU A 40 -7.78 -6.77 -8.17
N GLU A 41 -7.97 -7.26 -9.40
CA GLU A 41 -8.92 -8.34 -9.71
C GLU A 41 -8.57 -9.64 -8.96
N LYS A 42 -7.29 -10.00 -8.88
CA LYS A 42 -6.82 -11.12 -8.04
C LYS A 42 -7.15 -10.92 -6.56
N ALA A 43 -7.04 -9.70 -6.04
CA ALA A 43 -7.42 -9.39 -4.66
C ALA A 43 -8.93 -9.53 -4.45
N ARG A 44 -9.75 -9.12 -5.43
CA ARG A 44 -11.21 -9.32 -5.43
C ARG A 44 -11.57 -10.80 -5.37
N VAL A 45 -11.09 -11.60 -6.32
CA VAL A 45 -11.38 -13.04 -6.39
C VAL A 45 -10.97 -13.76 -5.10
N ARG A 46 -9.82 -13.41 -4.51
CA ARG A 46 -9.40 -13.97 -3.22
C ARG A 46 -10.37 -13.64 -2.08
N PHE A 47 -10.89 -12.41 -2.05
CA PHE A 47 -11.90 -12.02 -1.08
C PHE A 47 -13.19 -12.83 -1.27
N GLU A 48 -13.68 -12.90 -2.51
CA GLU A 48 -14.92 -13.60 -2.84
C GLU A 48 -14.84 -15.08 -2.45
N ASN A 49 -13.72 -15.74 -2.76
CA ASN A 49 -13.49 -17.13 -2.38
C ASN A 49 -13.36 -17.32 -0.87
N GLN A 50 -12.69 -16.40 -0.16
CA GLN A 50 -12.49 -16.51 1.28
C GLN A 50 -13.79 -16.29 2.07
N TRP A 51 -14.63 -15.35 1.62
CA TRP A 51 -15.82 -14.92 2.36
C TRP A 51 -17.14 -15.40 1.75
N GLN A 52 -17.09 -16.11 0.62
CA GLN A 52 -18.26 -16.57 -0.14
C GLN A 52 -19.26 -15.43 -0.42
N ARG A 53 -18.72 -14.24 -0.70
CA ARG A 53 -19.50 -13.00 -0.91
C ARG A 53 -18.93 -12.25 -2.09
N GLY A 54 -19.78 -11.94 -3.07
CA GLY A 54 -19.43 -11.12 -4.23
C GLY A 54 -19.02 -9.70 -3.84
N VAL A 55 -18.09 -9.13 -4.60
CA VAL A 55 -17.69 -7.72 -4.48
C VAL A 55 -18.25 -6.98 -5.69
N PRO A 56 -19.40 -6.29 -5.56
CA PRO A 56 -20.01 -5.59 -6.69
C PRO A 56 -19.27 -4.30 -7.07
N ALA A 57 -18.19 -3.96 -6.35
CA ALA A 57 -17.51 -2.70 -6.50
C ALA A 57 -16.87 -2.54 -7.90
N ALA A 58 -17.10 -1.39 -8.53
CA ALA A 58 -16.41 -1.01 -9.75
C ALA A 58 -14.96 -0.63 -9.40
N ILE A 59 -13.99 -1.36 -9.97
CA ILE A 59 -12.57 -1.14 -9.70
C ILE A 59 -11.91 -0.47 -10.90
N HIS A 60 -11.37 0.72 -10.67
CA HIS A 60 -10.64 1.51 -11.65
C HIS A 60 -9.19 1.69 -11.20
N ALA A 61 -8.26 1.47 -12.12
CA ALA A 61 -6.84 1.72 -11.91
C ALA A 61 -6.39 2.76 -12.93
N ARG A 62 -5.72 3.82 -12.46
CA ARG A 62 -5.07 4.82 -13.31
C ARG A 62 -3.63 5.04 -12.90
N GLU A 63 -2.83 5.50 -13.84
CA GLU A 63 -1.46 5.95 -13.58
C GLU A 63 -1.40 7.47 -13.54
N SER A 64 -0.53 8.02 -12.68
CA SER A 64 -0.24 9.45 -12.62
C SER A 64 1.20 9.70 -12.14
N THR A 65 1.62 10.96 -12.09
CA THR A 65 2.90 11.37 -11.50
C THR A 65 2.65 12.18 -10.24
N PRO A 66 3.60 12.20 -9.28
CA PRO A 66 3.51 13.06 -8.11
C PRO A 66 3.27 14.53 -8.48
N ALA A 67 3.87 15.03 -9.56
CA ALA A 67 3.66 16.42 -10.01
C ALA A 67 2.20 16.73 -10.38
N ARG A 68 1.41 15.73 -10.80
CA ARG A 68 0.01 15.89 -11.20
C ARG A 68 -0.98 15.49 -10.11
N ASP A 69 -0.55 14.71 -9.12
CA ASP A 69 -1.44 14.13 -8.13
C ASP A 69 -0.86 14.23 -6.71
N ALA A 70 -1.47 15.09 -5.89
CA ALA A 70 -0.99 15.40 -4.55
C ALA A 70 -1.01 14.16 -3.63
N ALA A 71 -1.92 13.20 -3.84
CA ALA A 71 -1.95 11.98 -3.06
C ALA A 71 -0.69 11.13 -3.30
N LEU A 72 -0.16 11.13 -4.53
CA LEU A 72 1.10 10.46 -4.84
C LEU A 72 2.29 11.16 -4.18
N GLN A 73 2.29 12.50 -4.07
CA GLN A 73 3.33 13.22 -3.33
C GLN A 73 3.31 12.86 -1.84
N ALA A 74 2.13 12.79 -1.24
CA ALA A 74 1.97 12.41 0.15
C ALA A 74 2.47 10.97 0.39
N ALA A 75 2.06 10.02 -0.45
CA ALA A 75 2.53 8.64 -0.37
C ALA A 75 4.05 8.53 -0.51
N ASP A 76 4.63 9.28 -1.46
CA ASP A 76 6.09 9.31 -1.69
C ASP A 76 6.84 9.85 -0.48
N TYR A 77 6.38 10.94 0.13
CA TYR A 77 6.99 11.48 1.35
C TYR A 77 6.94 10.48 2.51
N PHE A 78 5.83 9.75 2.67
CA PHE A 78 5.69 8.75 3.73
C PHE A 78 6.69 7.60 3.55
N LEU A 79 6.84 7.10 2.33
CA LEU A 79 7.81 6.05 2.01
C LEU A 79 9.25 6.55 2.16
N TRP A 80 9.54 7.76 1.70
CA TRP A 80 10.85 8.40 1.84
C TRP A 80 11.25 8.61 3.31
N ALA A 81 10.31 9.06 4.15
CA ALA A 81 10.58 9.27 5.58
C ALA A 81 10.94 7.95 6.28
N ILE A 82 10.23 6.87 5.95
CA ILE A 82 10.54 5.51 6.45
C ILE A 82 11.92 5.06 5.94
N GLN A 83 12.20 5.24 4.65
CA GLN A 83 13.50 4.89 4.06
C GLN A 83 14.64 5.61 4.79
N ARG A 84 14.52 6.92 5.04
CA ARG A 84 15.56 7.69 5.74
C ARG A 84 15.79 7.24 7.17
N HIS A 85 14.74 6.85 7.87
CA HIS A 85 14.87 6.30 9.21
C HIS A 85 15.76 5.05 9.21
N TYR A 86 15.51 4.12 8.29
CA TYR A 86 16.29 2.88 8.19
C TYR A 86 17.69 3.05 7.57
N GLU A 87 17.82 3.82 6.50
CA GLU A 87 19.08 3.92 5.75
C GLU A 87 20.04 4.98 6.30
N ARG A 88 19.49 6.03 6.94
CA ARG A 88 20.27 7.19 7.39
C ARG A 88 20.15 7.48 8.88
N SER A 89 19.40 6.67 9.63
CA SER A 89 19.12 6.91 11.05
C SER A 89 18.50 8.29 11.32
N GLU A 90 17.75 8.83 10.36
CA GLU A 90 17.11 10.16 10.48
C GLU A 90 15.64 10.04 10.85
N SER A 91 15.35 9.85 12.14
CA SER A 91 13.99 9.62 12.68
C SER A 91 13.07 10.84 12.60
N ARG A 92 13.60 12.07 12.62
CA ARG A 92 12.80 13.32 12.63
C ARG A 92 11.70 13.41 11.57
N PHE A 93 11.91 12.83 10.38
CA PHE A 93 10.94 12.88 9.29
C PHE A 93 9.79 11.91 9.49
N VAL A 94 10.09 10.71 9.99
CA VAL A 94 9.06 9.71 10.27
C VAL A 94 8.29 10.06 11.54
N GLU A 95 8.94 10.63 12.54
CA GLU A 95 8.30 11.18 13.74
C GLU A 95 7.24 12.23 13.39
N LEU A 96 7.53 13.12 12.44
CA LEU A 96 6.61 14.17 11.97
C LEU A 96 5.31 13.60 11.38
N ILE A 97 5.40 12.49 10.63
CA ILE A 97 4.24 11.86 9.99
C ILE A 97 3.57 10.80 10.85
N TRP A 98 4.25 10.31 11.90
CA TRP A 98 3.81 9.17 12.70
C TRP A 98 2.38 9.29 13.25
N PRO A 99 1.91 10.46 13.73
CA PRO A 99 0.53 10.63 14.18
C PRO A 99 -0.52 10.30 13.11
N LYS A 100 -0.17 10.43 11.82
CA LYS A 100 -1.02 10.17 10.65
C LYS A 100 -0.92 8.72 10.16
N VAL A 101 0.06 7.96 10.64
CA VAL A 101 0.28 6.56 10.25
C VAL A 101 -0.59 5.65 11.11
N GLY A 102 -1.46 4.86 10.46
CA GLY A 102 -2.24 3.83 11.14
C GLY A 102 -1.43 2.56 11.38
N VAL A 103 -0.79 2.07 10.32
CA VAL A 103 0.00 0.83 10.33
C VAL A 103 1.11 0.87 9.29
N VAL A 104 2.27 0.33 9.63
CA VAL A 104 3.31 -0.08 8.67
C VAL A 104 3.48 -1.59 8.80
N HIS A 105 3.38 -2.29 7.68
CA HIS A 105 3.57 -3.74 7.63
C HIS A 105 4.91 -4.06 6.97
N ALA A 106 5.91 -4.35 7.80
CA ALA A 106 7.22 -4.82 7.35
C ALA A 106 7.15 -6.32 7.04
N ILE A 107 6.80 -6.63 5.78
CA ILE A 107 6.58 -7.99 5.31
C ILE A 107 7.85 -8.85 5.39
N ASP A 108 9.01 -8.23 5.16
CA ASP A 108 10.29 -8.94 5.07
C ASP A 108 10.92 -9.18 6.45
N GLU A 109 10.40 -8.55 7.51
CA GLU A 109 10.83 -8.79 8.90
C GLU A 109 10.21 -10.07 9.48
N THR A 110 10.67 -11.23 8.99
CA THR A 110 10.07 -12.55 9.32
C THR A 110 10.70 -13.26 10.51
N ALA A 111 11.68 -12.66 11.17
CA ALA A 111 12.43 -13.28 12.28
C ALA A 111 11.54 -13.77 13.44
N GLN A 112 10.41 -13.10 13.69
CA GLN A 112 9.47 -13.46 14.77
C GLN A 112 8.20 -14.14 14.26
N ALA A 113 7.78 -13.84 13.03
CA ALA A 113 6.55 -14.36 12.45
C ALA A 113 6.64 -14.42 10.92
N ALA A 114 6.15 -15.51 10.33
CA ALA A 114 6.19 -15.70 8.87
C ALA A 114 5.40 -14.65 8.07
N TYR A 115 4.47 -13.95 8.71
CA TYR A 115 3.69 -12.87 8.08
C TYR A 115 4.39 -11.49 8.17
N GLY A 116 5.57 -11.39 8.75
CA GLY A 116 6.28 -10.13 8.97
C GLY A 116 5.87 -9.42 10.25
N LYS A 117 6.26 -8.15 10.39
CA LYS A 117 6.03 -7.35 11.60
C LYS A 117 5.12 -6.16 11.33
N TYR A 118 4.24 -5.87 12.29
CA TYR A 118 3.36 -4.71 12.26
C TYR A 118 3.87 -3.64 13.22
N TYR A 119 4.01 -2.43 12.69
CA TYR A 119 4.22 -1.21 13.46
C TYR A 119 2.93 -0.41 13.49
N THR A 120 2.55 0.06 14.68
CA THR A 120 1.31 0.79 14.92
C THR A 120 1.60 1.95 15.87
N LYS A 121 0.61 2.81 16.12
CA LYS A 121 0.75 3.88 17.13
C LYS A 121 1.21 3.38 18.50
N LYS A 122 0.78 2.18 18.92
CA LYS A 122 1.16 1.58 20.22
C LYS A 122 2.51 0.86 20.19
N LYS A 123 2.97 0.48 19.00
CA LYS A 123 4.23 -0.22 18.77
C LYS A 123 4.95 0.47 17.60
N PRO A 124 5.52 1.66 17.85
CA PRO A 124 6.11 2.47 16.79
C PRO A 124 7.36 1.81 16.21
N LEU A 125 7.84 2.38 15.09
CA LEU A 125 9.24 2.20 14.71
C LEU A 125 10.09 2.67 15.90
N ALA A 126 11.17 1.96 16.22
CA ALA A 126 12.03 2.37 17.31
C ALA A 126 12.72 3.68 16.90
N PHE A 127 12.26 4.82 17.43
CA PHE A 127 12.83 6.14 17.17
C PHE A 127 14.01 6.44 18.09
#